data_AF-D8F7M7-F1
#
_entry.id   AF-D8F7M7-F1
#
_cell.length_a   1.000
_cell.length_b   1.000
_cell.length_c   1.000
_cell.angle_alpha   90.00
_cell.angle_beta   90.00
_cell.angle_gamma   90.00
#
_symmetry.space_group_name_H-M   'P 1'
#
loop_
_entity.id
_entity.type
_entity.pdbx_description
1 polymer ?
#
loop_
_entity_poly.entity_id
_entity_poly.type
_entity_poly.pdbx_seq_one_letter_code
_entity_poly.pdbx_strand_id
1 'polypeptide(L)'
;MVQFSLARLVRLRLALKNRIAKADLQLTELSSRLNQYNLKTKEQIEKAIKKATKGTFDLFQIQLIEDKQIVQRQIGPGKPGPNTQYKEEENISYCLEWELDHKAINNLAARDGIFPLITNAEMEAAEVLKAYKNQPYLEKRMYTAKSILKVAPVFLKKTERIEAMTFLYFIALMIVSLMERNIRKNMAEQGVEKLPILPNGMIPKTTWTSHY
;
A
#
# COMPACT_ATOMS: atom_id res chain seq x y z
N MET A 1 -16.85 8.08 13.26
CA MET A 1 -17.54 8.04 11.94
C MET A 1 -16.52 7.62 10.88
N VAL A 2 -16.70 6.45 10.26
CA VAL A 2 -15.73 5.89 9.29
C VAL A 2 -16.00 6.49 7.91
N GLN A 3 -15.01 7.15 7.32
CA GLN A 3 -15.10 7.68 5.97
C GLN A 3 -14.41 6.74 4.99
N PHE A 4 -15.19 6.12 4.09
CA PHE A 4 -14.68 5.25 3.05
C PHE A 4 -14.27 6.06 1.82
N SER A 5 -13.00 5.95 1.40
CA SER A 5 -12.56 6.40 0.06
C SER A 5 -12.57 5.20 -0.88
N LEU A 6 -13.57 5.13 -1.76
CA LEU A 6 -13.74 4.05 -2.75
C LEU A 6 -12.49 3.84 -3.61
N ALA A 7 -11.84 4.92 -4.07
CA ALA A 7 -10.63 4.86 -4.89
C ALA A 7 -9.41 4.30 -4.14
N ARG A 8 -9.31 4.53 -2.83
CA ARG A 8 -8.26 3.92 -2.00
C ARG A 8 -8.54 2.44 -1.79
N LEU A 9 -9.79 2.09 -1.53
CA LEU A 9 -10.21 0.71 -1.29
C LEU A 9 -9.97 -0.18 -2.52
N VAL A 10 -10.30 0.30 -3.72
CA VAL A 10 -10.00 -0.41 -4.98
C VAL A 10 -8.49 -0.63 -5.15
N ARG A 11 -7.67 0.38 -4.88
CA ARG A 11 -6.20 0.27 -4.98
C ARG A 11 -5.63 -0.73 -3.97
N LEU A 12 -6.11 -0.73 -2.73
CA LEU A 12 -5.67 -1.66 -1.69
C LEU A 12 -6.01 -3.10 -2.07
N ARG A 13 -7.23 -3.35 -2.56
CA ARG A 13 -7.64 -4.68 -3.04
C ARG A 13 -6.79 -5.17 -4.21
N LEU A 14 -6.49 -4.30 -5.17
CA LEU A 14 -5.63 -4.66 -6.30
C LEU A 14 -4.20 -4.99 -5.84
N ALA A 15 -3.65 -4.17 -4.94
CA ALA A 15 -2.32 -4.41 -4.38
C ALA A 15 -2.25 -5.74 -3.61
N LEU A 16 -3.28 -6.07 -2.83
CA LEU A 16 -3.37 -7.35 -2.12
C LEU A 16 -3.39 -8.53 -3.09
N LYS A 17 -4.24 -8.48 -4.13
CA LYS A 17 -4.30 -9.52 -5.18
C LYS A 17 -2.94 -9.75 -5.83
N ASN A 18 -2.23 -8.68 -6.19
CA ASN A 18 -0.91 -8.78 -6.79
C ASN A 18 0.13 -9.41 -5.84
N ARG A 19 0.05 -9.12 -4.54
CA ARG A 19 0.94 -9.73 -3.53
C ARG A 19 0.66 -11.22 -3.37
N ILE A 20 -0.62 -11.62 -3.35
CA ILE A 20 -1.03 -13.02 -3.30
C ILE A 20 -0.52 -13.77 -4.53
N ALA A 21 -0.78 -13.25 -5.74
CA ALA A 21 -0.32 -13.87 -6.99
C ALA A 21 1.21 -14.01 -7.04
N LYS A 22 1.94 -13.01 -6.55
CA LYS A 22 3.40 -13.08 -6.45
C LYS A 22 3.86 -14.17 -5.48
N ALA A 23 3.24 -14.26 -4.31
CA ALA A 23 3.59 -15.28 -3.32
C ALA A 23 3.30 -16.70 -3.85
N ASP A 24 2.16 -16.88 -4.54
CA ASP A 24 1.77 -18.14 -5.15
C ASP A 24 2.77 -18.61 -6.22
N LEU A 25 3.21 -17.71 -7.10
CA LEU A 25 4.28 -17.98 -8.07
C LEU A 25 5.59 -18.39 -7.38
N GLN A 26 5.95 -17.72 -6.28
CA GLN A 26 7.17 -18.02 -5.53
C GLN A 26 7.10 -19.35 -4.79
N LEU A 27 5.93 -19.73 -4.26
CA LEU A 27 5.70 -21.05 -3.67
C LEU A 27 5.74 -22.15 -4.73
N THR A 28 5.18 -21.89 -5.92
CA THR A 28 5.24 -22.79 -7.07
C THR A 28 6.69 -23.03 -7.49
N GLU A 29 7.48 -21.97 -7.67
CA GLU A 29 8.90 -22.10 -8.00
C GLU A 29 9.66 -22.84 -6.89
N LEU A 30 9.37 -22.54 -5.62
CA LEU A 30 10.00 -23.20 -4.48
C LEU A 30 9.70 -24.71 -4.48
N SER A 31 8.44 -25.09 -4.69
CA SER A 31 7.99 -26.49 -4.70
C SER A 31 8.74 -27.32 -5.76
N SER A 32 8.96 -26.75 -6.96
CA SER A 32 9.69 -27.41 -8.05
C SER A 32 11.17 -27.65 -7.75
N ARG A 33 11.75 -26.89 -6.82
CA ARG A 33 13.18 -26.91 -6.47
C ARG A 33 13.46 -27.58 -5.12
N LEU A 34 12.43 -28.10 -4.45
CA LEU A 34 12.59 -28.80 -3.18
C LEU A 34 13.54 -29.99 -3.31
N ASN A 35 14.21 -30.34 -2.20
CA ASN A 35 15.16 -31.43 -2.10
C ASN A 35 16.47 -31.23 -2.91
N GLN A 36 16.64 -30.07 -3.55
CA GLN A 36 17.84 -29.71 -4.30
C GLN A 36 18.70 -28.68 -3.56
N TYR A 37 20.02 -28.71 -3.79
CA TYR A 37 20.99 -27.76 -3.23
C TYR A 37 20.78 -27.47 -1.72
N ASN A 38 20.42 -26.23 -1.37
CA ASN A 38 20.20 -25.72 -0.01
C ASN A 38 18.72 -25.80 0.42
N LEU A 39 17.95 -26.77 -0.08
CA LEU A 39 16.55 -27.02 0.29
C LEU A 39 16.35 -28.49 0.69
N LYS A 40 17.24 -29.00 1.54
CA LYS A 40 17.24 -30.40 2.00
C LYS A 40 16.84 -30.57 3.46
N THR A 41 16.88 -29.48 4.22
CA THR A 41 16.46 -29.50 5.63
C THR A 41 15.18 -28.70 5.80
N LYS A 42 14.36 -29.13 6.76
CA LYS A 42 13.14 -28.43 7.17
C LYS A 42 13.37 -26.95 7.43
N GLU A 43 14.40 -26.59 8.19
CA GLU A 43 14.72 -25.20 8.53
C GLU A 43 15.02 -24.34 7.29
N GLN A 44 15.74 -24.90 6.31
CA GLN A 44 16.05 -24.19 5.07
C GLN A 44 14.78 -23.93 4.26
N ILE A 45 13.91 -24.94 4.17
CA ILE A 45 12.65 -24.87 3.44
C ILE A 45 11.70 -23.88 4.13
N GLU A 46 11.55 -23.93 5.45
CA GLU A 46 10.75 -22.97 6.22
C GLU A 46 11.23 -21.52 6.04
N LYS A 47 12.55 -21.30 6.03
CA LYS A 47 13.12 -19.97 5.77
C LYS A 47 12.80 -19.50 4.35
N ALA A 48 12.82 -20.40 3.36
CA ALA A 48 12.45 -20.10 1.99
C ALA A 48 10.95 -19.80 1.85
N ILE A 49 10.07 -20.56 2.52
CA ILE A 49 8.63 -20.32 2.59
C ILE A 49 8.35 -18.93 3.17
N LYS A 50 8.96 -18.59 4.32
CA LYS A 50 8.82 -17.26 4.95
C LYS A 50 9.28 -16.12 4.03
N LYS A 51 10.30 -16.36 3.21
CA LYS A 51 10.79 -15.38 2.22
C LYS A 51 9.81 -15.23 1.05
N ALA A 52 9.28 -16.33 0.53
CA ALA A 52 8.30 -16.34 -0.57
C ALA A 52 6.96 -15.68 -0.19
N THR A 53 6.57 -15.81 1.07
CA THR A 53 5.26 -15.35 1.59
C THR A 53 5.37 -14.10 2.45
N LYS A 54 6.40 -13.27 2.24
CA LYS A 54 6.68 -12.11 3.08
C LYS A 54 5.50 -11.13 3.12
N GLY A 55 4.85 -11.05 4.28
CA GLY A 55 3.69 -10.18 4.53
C GLY A 55 2.37 -10.71 3.93
N THR A 56 2.34 -11.97 3.51
CA THR A 56 1.13 -12.69 3.07
C THR A 56 1.04 -14.09 3.69
N PHE A 57 1.98 -14.50 4.56
CA PHE A 57 2.02 -15.84 5.17
C PHE A 57 0.68 -16.23 5.80
N ASP A 58 0.06 -15.34 6.57
CA ASP A 58 -1.23 -15.58 7.24
C ASP A 58 -2.43 -15.74 6.28
N LEU A 59 -2.23 -15.54 4.97
CA LEU A 59 -3.25 -15.70 3.94
C LEU A 59 -3.17 -17.06 3.24
N PHE A 60 -2.18 -17.89 3.57
CA PHE A 60 -1.98 -19.21 3.00
C PHE A 60 -2.00 -20.27 4.11
N GLN A 61 -2.66 -21.40 3.82
CA GLN A 61 -2.54 -22.61 4.61
C GLN A 61 -1.44 -23.45 3.96
N ILE A 62 -0.26 -23.46 4.56
CA ILE A 62 0.93 -24.10 4.01
C ILE A 62 1.25 -25.35 4.82
N GLN A 63 1.38 -26.48 4.14
CA GLN A 63 1.75 -27.76 4.73
C GLN A 63 3.04 -28.28 4.10
N LEU A 64 3.99 -28.64 4.95
CA LEU A 64 5.23 -29.30 4.55
C LEU A 64 5.12 -30.78 4.94
N ILE A 65 5.02 -31.63 3.93
CA ILE A 65 4.89 -33.08 4.08
C ILE A 65 6.28 -33.71 3.98
N GLU A 66 6.63 -34.53 4.96
CA GLU A 66 7.88 -35.27 5.01
C GLU A 66 7.63 -36.71 4.53
N ASP A 67 8.27 -37.11 3.43
CA ASP A 67 8.27 -38.49 2.95
C ASP A 67 9.60 -39.16 3.30
N LYS A 68 9.53 -40.25 4.06
CA LYS A 68 10.69 -41.00 4.56
C LYS A 68 10.79 -42.31 3.82
N GLN A 69 11.89 -42.49 3.09
CA GLN A 69 12.18 -43.72 2.37
C GLN A 69 13.42 -44.39 2.95
N ILE A 70 13.29 -45.66 3.32
CA ILE A 70 14.42 -46.46 3.78
C ILE A 70 15.08 -47.08 2.54
N VAL A 71 16.33 -46.73 2.29
CA VAL A 71 17.11 -47.26 1.17
C VAL A 71 18.24 -48.13 1.72
N GLN A 72 18.40 -49.32 1.16
CA GLN A 72 19.52 -50.19 1.49
C GLN A 72 20.72 -49.85 0.61
N ARG A 73 21.83 -49.45 1.23
CA ARG A 73 23.07 -49.10 0.55
C ARG A 73 24.16 -50.10 0.90
N GLN A 74 24.85 -50.61 -0.13
CA GLN A 74 25.98 -51.49 0.06
C GLN A 74 27.10 -50.79 0.84
N ILE A 75 27.65 -51.50 1.82
CA ILE A 75 28.82 -51.09 2.59
C ILE A 75 30.08 -51.57 1.85
N GLY A 76 30.91 -50.62 1.41
CA GLY A 76 32.20 -50.89 0.75
C GLY A 76 32.18 -50.85 -0.78
N PRO A 77 33.34 -50.63 -1.42
CA PRO A 77 33.46 -50.54 -2.88
C PRO A 77 33.38 -51.92 -3.56
N GLY A 78 32.78 -52.01 -4.75
CA GLY A 78 32.76 -53.22 -5.59
C GLY A 78 31.36 -53.64 -6.06
N LYS A 79 31.29 -54.66 -6.95
CA LYS A 79 30.01 -55.25 -7.38
C LYS A 79 29.40 -56.11 -6.25
N PRO A 80 28.06 -56.21 -6.15
CA PRO A 80 27.41 -57.03 -5.12
C PRO A 80 27.79 -58.51 -5.25
N GLY A 81 28.08 -59.15 -4.11
CA GLY A 81 28.40 -60.57 -4.00
C GLY A 81 27.72 -61.21 -2.77
N PRO A 82 27.92 -62.52 -2.53
CA PRO A 82 27.18 -63.26 -1.51
C PRO A 82 27.43 -62.82 -0.06
N ASN A 83 28.56 -62.14 0.23
CA ASN A 83 28.90 -61.59 1.56
C ASN A 83 28.77 -60.06 1.63
N THR A 84 28.03 -59.44 0.70
CA THR A 84 27.83 -57.98 0.71
C THR A 84 26.95 -57.56 1.89
N GLN A 85 27.49 -56.69 2.74
CA GLN A 85 26.74 -56.08 3.84
C GLN A 85 26.02 -54.83 3.34
N TYR A 86 24.78 -54.66 3.79
CA TYR A 86 23.95 -53.49 3.49
C TYR A 86 23.73 -52.67 4.75
N LYS A 87 23.71 -51.35 4.60
CA LYS A 87 23.29 -50.40 5.63
C LYS A 87 21.96 -49.79 5.21
N GLU A 88 21.03 -49.72 6.13
CA GLU A 88 19.81 -48.93 5.95
C GLU A 88 20.15 -47.44 6.14
N GLU A 89 19.89 -46.63 5.10
CA GLU A 89 19.95 -45.18 5.16
C GLU A 89 18.53 -44.63 5.01
N GLU A 90 18.09 -43.80 5.95
CA GLU A 90 16.84 -43.04 5.84
C GLU A 90 17.07 -41.83 4.92
N ASN A 91 16.34 -41.77 3.80
CA ASN A 91 16.31 -40.62 2.93
C ASN A 91 15.00 -39.87 3.14
N ILE A 92 15.09 -38.60 3.55
CA ILE A 92 13.93 -37.74 3.80
C ILE A 92 13.78 -36.80 2.61
N SER A 93 12.60 -36.81 2.00
CA SER A 93 12.21 -35.86 0.98
C SER A 93 11.01 -35.04 1.46
N TYR A 94 10.91 -33.82 0.95
CA TYR A 94 9.87 -32.87 1.34
C TYR A 94 8.98 -32.54 0.15
N CYS A 95 7.67 -32.50 0.40
CA CYS A 95 6.66 -31.98 -0.51
C CYS A 95 5.98 -30.76 0.14
N LEU A 96 5.67 -29.75 -0.66
CA LEU A 96 5.02 -28.52 -0.20
C LEU A 96 3.65 -28.41 -0.84
N GLU A 97 2.63 -28.33 -0.01
CA GLU A 97 1.24 -28.09 -0.42
C GLU A 97 0.77 -26.76 0.20
N TRP A 98 0.03 -25.98 -0.56
CA TRP A 98 -0.56 -24.74 -0.06
C TRP A 98 -1.91 -24.46 -0.68
N GLU A 99 -2.78 -23.83 0.11
CA GLU A 99 -4.07 -23.33 -0.34
C GLU A 99 -4.28 -21.91 0.19
N LEU A 100 -5.11 -21.13 -0.49
CA LEU A 100 -5.48 -19.79 -0.04
C LEU A 100 -6.49 -19.87 1.11
N ASP A 101 -6.19 -19.20 2.22
CA ASP A 101 -7.14 -19.03 3.30
C ASP A 101 -8.16 -17.94 2.96
N HIS A 102 -9.26 -18.35 2.32
CA HIS A 102 -10.35 -17.45 1.97
C HIS A 102 -10.97 -16.73 3.19
N LYS A 103 -10.94 -17.35 4.38
CA LYS A 103 -11.47 -16.75 5.61
C LYS A 103 -10.55 -15.63 6.09
N ALA A 104 -9.24 -15.84 6.06
CA ALA A 104 -8.26 -14.81 6.39
C ALA A 104 -8.34 -13.63 5.42
N ILE A 105 -8.47 -13.90 4.12
CA ILE A 105 -8.64 -12.86 3.08
C ILE A 105 -9.91 -12.05 3.32
N ASN A 106 -11.04 -12.70 3.61
CA ASN A 106 -12.30 -12.01 3.88
C ASN A 106 -12.23 -11.17 5.16
N ASN A 107 -11.59 -11.66 6.22
CA ASN A 107 -11.37 -10.91 7.45
C ASN A 107 -10.50 -9.68 7.22
N LEU A 108 -9.44 -9.80 6.41
CA LEU A 108 -8.59 -8.67 6.03
C LEU A 108 -9.40 -7.65 5.22
N ALA A 109 -10.15 -8.12 4.22
CA ALA A 109 -11.00 -7.27 3.39
C ALA A 109 -12.13 -6.56 4.17
N ALA A 110 -12.61 -7.15 5.28
CA ALA A 110 -13.59 -6.52 6.16
C ALA A 110 -12.98 -5.40 7.02
N ARG A 111 -11.69 -5.47 7.31
CA ARG A 111 -10.93 -4.43 8.04
C ARG A 111 -10.37 -3.36 7.10
N ASP A 112 -10.28 -3.66 5.81
CA ASP A 112 -9.86 -2.70 4.79
C ASP A 112 -10.82 -1.50 4.71
N GLY A 113 -10.25 -0.30 4.77
CA GLY A 113 -11.02 0.95 4.72
C GLY A 113 -11.25 1.62 6.07
N ILE A 114 -10.80 1.01 7.17
CA ILE A 114 -10.69 1.71 8.46
C ILE A 114 -9.60 2.77 8.35
N PHE A 115 -9.94 4.01 8.71
CA PHE A 115 -9.00 5.13 8.74
C PHE A 115 -9.05 5.79 10.13
N PRO A 116 -8.14 5.42 11.05
CA PRO A 116 -8.13 6.00 12.38
C PRO A 116 -7.70 7.46 12.30
N LEU A 117 -8.46 8.33 12.96
CA LEU A 117 -8.09 9.72 13.20
C LEU A 117 -7.57 9.82 14.63
N ILE A 118 -6.32 10.24 14.78
CA ILE A 118 -5.68 10.45 16.08
C ILE A 118 -5.53 11.95 16.26
N THR A 119 -6.02 12.48 17.37
CA THR A 119 -5.94 13.90 17.72
C THR A 119 -5.56 14.04 19.19
N ASN A 120 -4.82 15.10 19.51
CA ASN A 120 -4.53 15.53 20.88
C ASN A 120 -5.49 16.62 21.37
N ALA A 121 -6.45 17.05 20.54
CA ALA A 121 -7.45 18.04 20.89
C ALA A 121 -8.68 17.39 21.53
N GLU A 122 -9.24 18.04 22.55
CA GLU A 122 -10.53 17.68 23.14
C GLU A 122 -11.65 18.22 22.23
N MET A 123 -12.05 17.42 21.25
CA MET A 123 -13.09 17.76 20.28
C MET A 123 -14.00 16.56 20.01
N GLU A 124 -15.25 16.84 19.67
CA GLU A 124 -16.21 15.82 19.26
C GLU A 124 -15.76 15.09 17.99
N ALA A 125 -16.05 13.79 17.88
CA ALA A 125 -15.57 12.95 16.78
C ALA A 125 -16.05 13.45 15.40
N ALA A 126 -17.22 14.09 15.33
CA ALA A 126 -17.74 14.70 14.12
C ALA A 126 -16.91 15.91 13.66
N GLU A 127 -16.43 16.73 14.60
CA GLU A 127 -15.61 17.89 14.32
C GLU A 127 -14.20 17.50 13.88
N VAL A 128 -13.62 16.49 14.52
CA VAL A 128 -12.34 15.90 14.11
C VAL A 128 -12.40 15.41 12.66
N LEU A 129 -13.50 14.72 12.29
CA LEU A 129 -13.70 14.28 10.91
C LEU A 129 -13.88 15.46 9.95
N LYS A 130 -14.61 16.51 10.34
CA LYS A 130 -14.79 17.72 9.52
C LYS A 130 -13.47 18.43 9.29
N ALA A 131 -12.65 18.59 10.33
CA ALA A 131 -11.31 19.18 10.23
C ALA A 131 -10.41 18.36 9.29
N TYR A 132 -10.39 17.04 9.44
CA TYR A 132 -9.67 16.14 8.54
C TYR A 132 -10.13 16.27 7.08
N LYS A 133 -11.45 16.29 6.83
CA LYS A 133 -12.02 16.49 5.48
C LYS A 133 -11.63 17.83 4.85
N ASN A 134 -11.29 18.83 5.65
CA ASN A 134 -10.87 20.14 5.18
C ASN A 134 -9.36 20.23 4.87
N GLN A 135 -8.54 19.26 5.29
CA GLN A 135 -7.09 19.25 5.03
C GLN A 135 -6.71 19.27 3.53
N PRO A 136 -7.40 18.53 2.63
CA PRO A 136 -7.06 18.52 1.20
C PRO A 136 -7.21 19.88 0.49
N TYR A 137 -7.91 20.85 1.08
CA TYR A 137 -7.99 22.21 0.51
C TYR A 137 -6.64 22.91 0.50
N LEU A 138 -5.83 22.71 1.55
CA LEU A 138 -4.48 23.24 1.61
C LEU A 138 -3.61 22.62 0.51
N GLU A 139 -3.70 21.30 0.32
CA GLU A 139 -2.96 20.58 -0.73
C GLU A 139 -3.35 21.05 -2.13
N LYS A 140 -4.66 21.22 -2.39
CA LYS A 140 -5.16 21.69 -3.70
C LYS A 140 -4.73 23.13 -4.00
N ARG A 141 -4.64 23.99 -2.98
CA ARG A 141 -4.12 25.36 -3.12
C ARG A 141 -2.62 25.36 -3.45
N MET A 142 -1.83 24.53 -2.77
CA MET A 142 -0.40 24.38 -3.07
C MET A 142 -0.16 23.73 -4.44
N TYR A 143 -1.00 22.80 -4.86
CA TYR A 143 -0.97 22.22 -6.21
C TYR A 143 -1.30 23.28 -7.28
N THR A 144 -2.35 24.07 -7.08
CA THR A 144 -2.72 25.19 -7.96
C THR A 144 -1.57 26.18 -8.11
N ALA A 145 -0.87 26.48 -7.01
CA ALA A 145 0.31 27.32 -7.06
C ALA A 145 1.42 26.71 -7.93
N LYS A 146 1.71 25.42 -7.78
CA LYS A 146 2.75 24.76 -8.57
C LYS A 146 2.40 24.61 -10.05
N SER A 147 1.14 24.29 -10.35
CA SER A 147 0.66 23.93 -11.69
C SER A 147 0.19 25.13 -12.53
N ILE A 148 -0.69 25.98 -11.97
CA ILE A 148 -1.34 27.07 -12.72
C ILE A 148 -0.46 28.33 -12.73
N LEU A 149 0.13 28.69 -11.59
CA LEU A 149 1.06 29.82 -11.52
C LEU A 149 2.43 29.49 -12.12
N LYS A 150 2.61 28.26 -12.66
CA LYS A 150 3.87 27.77 -13.25
C LYS A 150 5.09 28.10 -12.38
N VAL A 151 4.98 27.95 -11.06
CA VAL A 151 6.14 28.06 -10.18
C VAL A 151 7.18 27.00 -10.57
N ALA A 152 6.77 25.86 -11.15
CA ALA A 152 7.66 24.78 -11.56
C ALA A 152 7.94 24.75 -13.09
N PRO A 153 8.33 25.88 -13.70
CA PRO A 153 9.73 25.90 -14.10
C PRO A 153 10.38 27.20 -13.62
N VAL A 154 10.96 27.15 -12.43
CA VAL A 154 11.85 28.22 -11.97
C VAL A 154 13.14 28.14 -12.80
N PHE A 155 13.25 28.91 -13.88
CA PHE A 155 14.50 29.09 -14.63
C PHE A 155 15.55 29.92 -13.84
N LEU A 156 15.64 29.71 -12.52
CA LEU A 156 16.59 30.40 -11.64
C LEU A 156 17.71 29.42 -11.29
N LYS A 157 18.95 29.82 -11.59
CA LYS A 157 20.15 28.98 -11.39
C LYS A 157 20.60 28.86 -9.93
N LYS A 158 20.20 29.80 -9.06
CA LYS A 158 20.62 29.87 -7.65
C LYS A 158 19.50 29.46 -6.72
N THR A 159 19.81 28.60 -5.75
CA THR A 159 18.87 28.09 -4.73
C THR A 159 18.21 29.23 -3.95
N GLU A 160 18.97 30.25 -3.54
CA GLU A 160 18.47 31.43 -2.81
C GLU A 160 17.32 32.15 -3.54
N ARG A 161 17.40 32.22 -4.88
CA ARG A 161 16.36 32.88 -5.69
C ARG A 161 15.11 32.02 -5.82
N ILE A 162 15.27 30.69 -5.82
CA ILE A 162 14.14 29.74 -5.80
C ILE A 162 13.40 29.85 -4.46
N GLU A 163 14.13 29.93 -3.35
CA GLU A 163 13.56 30.12 -2.01
C GLU A 163 12.79 31.43 -1.90
N ALA A 164 13.42 32.56 -2.27
CA ALA A 164 12.79 33.88 -2.24
C ALA A 164 11.52 33.94 -3.10
N MET A 165 11.56 33.35 -4.31
CA MET A 165 10.40 33.30 -5.20
C MET A 165 9.28 32.44 -4.59
N THR A 166 9.61 31.28 -4.04
CA THR A 166 8.62 30.40 -3.38
C THR A 166 7.96 31.09 -2.19
N PHE A 167 8.73 31.85 -1.41
CA PHE A 167 8.22 32.64 -0.29
C PHE A 167 7.27 33.75 -0.76
N LEU A 168 7.61 34.48 -1.84
CA LEU A 168 6.73 35.50 -2.40
C LEU A 168 5.39 34.91 -2.88
N TYR A 169 5.44 33.75 -3.55
CA TYR A 169 4.22 33.03 -3.93
C TYR A 169 3.40 32.58 -2.73
N PHE A 170 4.04 32.16 -1.65
CA PHE A 170 3.34 31.83 -0.40
C PHE A 170 2.58 33.03 0.17
N ILE A 171 3.20 34.21 0.21
CA ILE A 171 2.54 35.45 0.64
C ILE A 171 1.36 35.79 -0.29
N ALA A 172 1.56 35.72 -1.61
CA ALA A 172 0.50 36.00 -2.57
C ALA A 172 -0.72 35.08 -2.38
N LEU A 173 -0.49 33.78 -2.18
CA LEU A 173 -1.56 32.81 -1.90
C LEU A 173 -2.28 33.11 -0.58
N MET A 174 -1.56 33.58 0.44
CA MET A 174 -2.15 33.98 1.72
C MET A 174 -3.06 35.20 1.54
N ILE A 175 -2.62 36.24 0.83
CA ILE A 175 -3.44 37.42 0.53
C ILE A 175 -4.71 37.01 -0.22
N VAL A 176 -4.56 36.23 -1.28
CA VAL A 176 -5.66 35.70 -2.10
C VAL A 176 -6.64 34.86 -1.25
N SER A 177 -6.13 34.08 -0.30
CA SER A 177 -6.95 33.31 0.64
C SER A 177 -7.74 34.18 1.62
N LEU A 178 -7.16 35.28 2.10
CA LEU A 178 -7.83 36.23 2.99
C LEU A 178 -8.93 37.00 2.25
N MET A 179 -8.65 37.43 1.01
CA MET A 179 -9.64 38.04 0.14
C MET A 179 -10.82 37.09 -0.12
N GLU A 180 -10.54 35.81 -0.43
CA GLU A 180 -11.60 34.78 -0.60
C GLU A 180 -12.50 34.70 0.62
N ARG A 181 -11.90 34.62 1.81
CA ARG A 181 -12.62 34.49 3.07
C ARG A 181 -13.51 35.70 3.30
N ASN A 182 -13.01 36.91 3.03
CA ASN A 182 -13.79 38.13 3.21
C ASN A 182 -14.98 38.21 2.24
N ILE A 183 -14.75 37.87 0.96
CA ILE A 183 -15.82 37.82 -0.04
C ILE A 183 -16.90 36.82 0.38
N ARG A 184 -16.53 35.60 0.79
CA ARG A 184 -17.48 34.58 1.24
C ARG A 184 -18.26 35.01 2.48
N LYS A 185 -17.61 35.69 3.43
CA LYS A 185 -18.28 36.22 4.62
C LYS A 185 -19.36 37.24 4.24
N ASN A 186 -19.01 38.21 3.38
CA ASN A 186 -19.95 39.22 2.90
C ASN A 186 -21.09 38.60 2.07
N MET A 187 -20.79 37.58 1.24
CA MET A 187 -21.81 36.84 0.49
C MET A 187 -22.82 36.15 1.41
N ALA A 188 -22.36 35.54 2.50
CA ALA A 188 -23.24 34.93 3.50
C ALA A 188 -24.10 35.97 4.22
N GLU A 189 -23.53 37.13 4.58
CA GLU A 189 -24.26 38.25 5.21
C GLU A 189 -25.33 38.83 4.28
N GLN A 190 -25.07 38.87 2.97
CA GLN A 190 -25.97 39.43 1.96
C GLN A 190 -26.91 38.40 1.30
N GLY A 191 -26.83 37.11 1.69
CA GLY A 191 -27.63 36.03 1.09
C GLY A 191 -27.30 35.75 -0.39
N VAL A 192 -26.11 36.13 -0.86
CA VAL A 192 -25.69 35.92 -2.24
C VAL A 192 -25.04 34.55 -2.37
N GLU A 193 -25.68 33.61 -3.06
CA GLU A 193 -25.14 32.24 -3.19
C GLU A 193 -23.93 32.15 -4.13
N LYS A 194 -23.90 32.95 -5.21
CA LYS A 194 -22.90 32.81 -6.28
C LYS A 194 -22.57 34.16 -6.91
N LEU A 195 -21.28 34.36 -7.21
CA LEU A 195 -20.82 35.49 -8.00
C LEU A 195 -20.68 35.08 -9.48
N PRO A 196 -21.33 35.79 -10.42
CA PRO A 196 -21.14 35.58 -11.85
C PRO A 196 -19.84 36.28 -12.29
N ILE A 197 -18.69 35.68 -11.97
CA ILE A 197 -17.36 36.28 -12.21
C ILE A 197 -16.94 36.14 -13.70
N LEU A 198 -17.59 35.27 -14.47
CA LEU A 198 -17.28 35.07 -15.88
C LEU A 198 -18.07 36.03 -16.79
N PRO A 199 -17.49 36.44 -17.95
CA PRO A 199 -18.11 37.42 -18.86
C PRO A 199 -19.54 37.11 -19.30
N ASN A 200 -19.91 35.82 -19.33
CA ASN A 200 -21.23 35.36 -19.78
C ASN A 200 -22.21 35.10 -18.62
N GLY A 201 -21.92 35.61 -17.42
CA GLY A 201 -22.71 35.33 -16.22
C GLY A 201 -22.56 33.90 -15.68
N MET A 202 -21.64 33.12 -16.27
CA MET A 202 -21.41 31.73 -15.88
C MET A 202 -20.72 31.63 -14.50
N ILE A 203 -21.11 30.61 -13.75
CA ILE A 203 -20.48 30.29 -12.46
C ILE A 203 -19.22 29.44 -12.74
N PRO A 204 -18.01 29.89 -12.36
CA PRO A 204 -16.79 29.13 -12.60
C PRO A 204 -16.79 27.81 -11.81
N LYS A 205 -16.25 26.72 -12.38
CA LYS A 205 -16.05 25.41 -11.69
C LYS A 205 -14.76 25.36 -10.84
N THR A 206 -14.22 26.52 -10.47
CA THR A 206 -12.91 26.61 -9.82
C THR A 206 -13.01 26.36 -8.31
N THR A 207 -11.88 26.28 -7.61
CA THR A 207 -11.84 26.09 -6.14
C THR A 207 -12.65 27.11 -5.34
N TRP A 208 -12.96 28.25 -5.97
CA TRP A 208 -13.69 29.39 -5.44
C TRP A 208 -15.21 29.17 -5.30
N THR A 209 -15.76 28.12 -5.90
CA THR A 209 -17.21 27.85 -5.96
C THR A 209 -17.63 26.52 -5.33
N SER A 210 -16.70 25.78 -4.71
CA SER A 210 -17.09 24.59 -3.96
C SER A 210 -17.90 25.02 -2.73
N HIS A 211 -19.18 24.69 -2.77
CA HIS A 211 -20.14 24.87 -1.68
C HIS A 211 -19.70 24.12 -0.43
N TYR A 212 -19.82 24.78 0.72
CA TYR A 212 -20.06 24.19 2.03
C TYR A 212 -21.10 25.01 2.75
#